data_AF-A0A6G9FH69-F1
#
_entry.id   AF-A0A6G9FH69-F1
#
_cell.length_a   1.000
_cell.length_b   1.000
_cell.length_c   1.000
_cell.angle_alpha   90.00
_cell.angle_beta   90.00
_cell.angle_gamma   90.00
#
_symmetry.space_group_name_H-M   'P 1'
#
loop_
_entity.id
_entity.type
_entity.pdbx_description
1 polymer ?
#
loop_
_entity_poly.entity_id
_entity_poly.type
_entity_poly.pdbx_seq_one_letter_code
_entity_poly.pdbx_strand_id
1 'polypeptide(L)'
;MATGRNHRPATRSRGIPEATVARLPLYLRALTALSERSVPTVSSEELAAAAGVNSAKLRKDFSYLGSYGTRGVGYDVEYLVYQISRELGLTQDWPVVIVGIGNLGAALANYGGFASRGFRVAALIDADPTMAGKPVAGIPVQHTDELEKIISDNGVSIGVISTPAGAAQQVCERLIAAGVTSILNFAPTVLSVPDGVDVRKVDLSIELQILAFHEQRKAGEEAEAANRKGPDGDMSAVMPA
;
A
#
# COMPACT_ATOMS: atom_id res chain seq x y z
N MET A 1 -37.85 10.43 38.82
CA MET A 1 -36.79 9.43 38.57
C MET A 1 -37.41 8.25 37.83
N ALA A 2 -37.16 8.16 36.53
CA ALA A 2 -37.52 7.01 35.71
C ALA A 2 -36.31 6.68 34.83
N THR A 3 -35.74 5.51 35.04
CA THR A 3 -34.51 5.02 34.41
C THR A 3 -34.83 4.48 33.02
N GLY A 4 -34.46 5.24 31.99
CA GLY A 4 -34.50 4.81 30.60
C GLY A 4 -33.40 3.77 30.35
N ARG A 5 -33.79 2.54 30.04
CA ARG A 5 -32.90 1.48 29.53
C ARG A 5 -32.37 1.91 28.16
N ASN A 6 -31.09 2.20 28.06
CA ASN A 6 -30.42 2.30 26.76
C ASN A 6 -30.31 0.89 26.16
N HIS A 7 -31.10 0.65 25.13
CA HIS A 7 -31.01 -0.50 24.25
C HIS A 7 -29.68 -0.38 23.49
N ARG A 8 -28.65 -1.14 23.90
CA ARG A 8 -27.41 -1.28 23.13
C ARG A 8 -27.68 -2.27 21.99
N PRO A 9 -27.54 -1.89 20.71
CA PRO A 9 -27.54 -2.87 19.64
C PRO A 9 -26.29 -3.75 19.78
N ALA A 10 -26.53 -5.05 19.84
CA ALA A 10 -25.52 -6.08 19.94
C ALA A 10 -25.02 -6.46 18.53
N THR A 11 -23.83 -5.99 18.15
CA THR A 11 -22.90 -6.71 17.25
C THR A 11 -21.48 -6.17 17.48
N ARG A 12 -20.72 -6.80 18.37
CA ARG A 12 -19.26 -6.67 18.37
C ARG A 12 -18.73 -7.54 17.24
N SER A 13 -18.52 -6.97 16.05
CA SER A 13 -17.60 -7.58 15.08
C SER A 13 -16.22 -7.65 15.75
N ARG A 14 -15.60 -8.83 15.83
CA ARG A 14 -14.16 -8.88 16.02
C ARG A 14 -13.56 -8.24 14.77
N GLY A 15 -13.18 -6.96 14.86
CA GLY A 15 -12.62 -6.23 13.72
C GLY A 15 -11.43 -6.96 13.12
N ILE A 16 -11.27 -6.86 11.80
CA ILE A 16 -10.11 -7.39 11.10
C ILE A 16 -8.86 -6.71 11.68
N PRO A 17 -7.82 -7.44 12.12
CA PRO A 17 -6.62 -6.82 12.65
C PRO A 17 -5.97 -5.89 11.62
N GLU A 18 -5.42 -4.77 12.06
CA GLU A 18 -4.75 -3.79 11.18
C GLU A 18 -3.62 -4.42 10.35
N ALA A 19 -2.85 -5.32 10.97
CA ALA A 19 -1.82 -6.07 10.27
C ALA A 19 -2.38 -6.94 9.12
N THR A 20 -3.61 -7.44 9.26
CA THR A 20 -4.32 -8.18 8.20
C THR A 20 -4.77 -7.22 7.11
N VAL A 21 -5.38 -6.08 7.46
CA VAL A 21 -5.76 -5.01 6.51
C VAL A 21 -4.57 -4.58 5.66
N ALA A 22 -3.39 -4.39 6.27
CA ALA A 22 -2.15 -4.05 5.56
C ALA A 22 -1.69 -5.11 4.54
N ARG A 23 -2.11 -6.38 4.69
CA ARG A 23 -1.77 -7.49 3.77
C ARG A 23 -2.83 -7.77 2.72
N LEU A 24 -4.09 -7.42 2.96
CA LEU A 24 -5.19 -7.66 2.01
C LEU A 24 -4.90 -7.13 0.59
N PRO A 25 -4.28 -5.94 0.39
CA PRO A 25 -3.90 -5.47 -0.95
C PRO A 25 -2.92 -6.39 -1.69
N LEU A 26 -2.04 -7.10 -0.97
CA LEU A 26 -1.10 -8.06 -1.56
C LEU A 26 -1.85 -9.31 -2.07
N TYR A 27 -2.82 -9.79 -1.29
CA TYR A 27 -3.68 -10.91 -1.69
C TYR A 27 -4.54 -10.53 -2.89
N LEU A 28 -5.15 -9.34 -2.86
CA LEU A 28 -5.94 -8.83 -3.98
C LEU A 28 -5.10 -8.76 -5.26
N ARG A 29 -3.87 -8.22 -5.19
CA ARG A 29 -2.98 -8.17 -6.35
C ARG A 29 -2.71 -9.56 -6.94
N ALA A 30 -2.40 -10.55 -6.09
CA ALA A 30 -2.15 -11.92 -6.55
C ALA A 30 -3.41 -12.55 -7.16
N LEU A 31 -4.57 -12.35 -6.54
CA LEU A 31 -5.86 -12.85 -7.03
C LEU A 31 -6.28 -12.20 -8.35
N THR A 32 -6.09 -10.89 -8.51
CA THR A 32 -6.36 -10.19 -9.77
C THR A 32 -5.53 -10.78 -10.91
N ALA A 33 -4.24 -11.03 -10.69
CA ALA A 33 -3.37 -11.65 -11.70
C ALA A 33 -3.80 -13.10 -12.07
N LEU A 34 -4.39 -13.83 -11.11
CA LEU A 34 -4.96 -15.17 -11.37
C LEU A 34 -6.29 -15.06 -12.14
N SER A 35 -7.12 -14.08 -11.79
CA SER A 35 -8.40 -13.79 -12.44
C SER A 35 -8.21 -13.37 -13.90
N GLU A 36 -7.22 -12.51 -14.19
CA GLU A 36 -6.83 -12.12 -15.56
C GLU A 36 -6.39 -13.32 -16.42
N ARG A 37 -5.90 -14.38 -15.79
CA ARG A 37 -5.53 -15.65 -16.43
C ARG A 37 -6.67 -16.67 -16.44
N SER A 38 -7.87 -16.27 -16.03
CA SER A 38 -9.06 -17.13 -15.93
C SER A 38 -8.84 -18.38 -15.07
N VAL A 39 -8.02 -18.28 -14.02
CA VAL A 39 -7.84 -19.35 -13.03
C VAL A 39 -9.07 -19.35 -12.11
N PRO A 40 -9.89 -20.43 -12.08
CA PRO A 40 -11.13 -20.43 -11.30
C PRO A 40 -10.88 -20.61 -9.80
N THR A 41 -9.90 -21.44 -9.44
CA THR A 41 -9.60 -21.79 -8.04
C THR A 41 -8.11 -21.78 -7.77
N VAL A 42 -7.72 -21.39 -6.55
CA VAL A 42 -6.31 -21.38 -6.11
C VAL A 42 -6.16 -21.97 -4.71
N SER A 43 -5.11 -22.75 -4.49
CA SER A 43 -4.80 -23.25 -3.15
C SER A 43 -4.25 -22.15 -2.24
N SER A 44 -4.31 -22.36 -0.91
CA SER A 44 -3.68 -21.44 0.05
C SER A 44 -2.17 -21.35 -0.07
N GLU A 45 -1.51 -22.37 -0.60
CA GLU A 45 -0.06 -22.41 -0.73
C GLU A 45 0.40 -21.63 -1.96
N GLU A 46 -0.25 -21.85 -3.10
CA GLU A 46 -0.01 -21.09 -4.32
C GLU A 46 -0.31 -19.61 -4.13
N LEU A 47 -1.45 -19.28 -3.51
CA LEU A 47 -1.80 -17.88 -3.29
C LEU A 47 -0.85 -17.20 -2.29
N ALA A 48 -0.42 -17.91 -1.25
CA ALA A 48 0.53 -17.37 -0.29
C ALA A 48 1.90 -17.12 -0.93
N ALA A 49 2.37 -18.04 -1.78
CA ALA A 49 3.59 -17.87 -2.55
C ALA A 49 3.49 -16.65 -3.49
N ALA A 50 2.40 -16.53 -4.24
CA ALA A 50 2.17 -15.40 -5.13
C ALA A 50 2.08 -14.05 -4.40
N ALA A 51 1.55 -14.04 -3.18
CA ALA A 51 1.46 -12.85 -2.34
C ALA A 51 2.72 -12.58 -1.49
N GLY A 52 3.72 -13.48 -1.50
CA GLY A 52 4.94 -13.36 -0.70
C GLY A 52 4.72 -13.51 0.80
N VAL A 53 3.74 -14.33 1.23
CA VAL A 53 3.44 -14.58 2.65
C VAL A 53 3.49 -16.05 3.00
N ASN A 54 3.47 -16.37 4.30
CA ASN A 54 3.29 -17.73 4.77
C ASN A 54 1.81 -18.19 4.65
N SER A 55 1.58 -19.42 4.19
CA SER A 55 0.23 -19.97 3.97
C SER A 55 -0.61 -20.08 5.24
N ALA A 56 -0.01 -20.34 6.40
CA ALA A 56 -0.72 -20.36 7.68
C ALA A 56 -1.19 -18.94 8.07
N LYS A 57 -0.38 -17.92 7.78
CA LYS A 57 -0.74 -16.51 7.99
C LYS A 57 -1.89 -16.10 7.05
N LEU A 58 -1.85 -16.51 5.78
CA LEU A 58 -2.93 -16.27 4.81
C LEU A 58 -4.25 -16.91 5.26
N ARG A 59 -4.24 -18.19 5.66
CA ARG A 59 -5.45 -18.88 6.16
C ARG A 59 -6.02 -18.17 7.38
N LYS A 60 -5.16 -17.70 8.30
CA LYS A 60 -5.58 -16.92 9.47
C LYS A 60 -6.21 -15.59 9.07
N ASP A 61 -5.61 -14.89 8.11
CA ASP A 61 -6.12 -13.61 7.61
C ASP A 61 -7.50 -13.77 6.97
N PHE A 62 -7.67 -14.78 6.12
CA PHE A 62 -8.95 -15.03 5.46
C PHE A 62 -10.03 -15.48 6.44
N SER A 63 -9.66 -16.15 7.54
CA SER A 63 -10.63 -16.53 8.58
C SER A 63 -11.33 -15.34 9.24
N TYR A 64 -10.74 -14.13 9.19
CA TYR A 64 -11.40 -12.90 9.64
C TYR A 64 -12.40 -12.34 8.63
N LEU A 65 -12.17 -12.60 7.34
CA LEU A 65 -13.07 -12.17 6.27
C LEU A 65 -14.27 -13.11 6.15
N GLY A 66 -14.09 -14.40 6.48
CA GLY A 66 -15.12 -15.44 6.42
C GLY A 66 -14.56 -16.80 6.00
N SER A 67 -15.42 -17.81 5.87
CA SER A 67 -15.02 -19.13 5.37
C SER A 67 -15.15 -19.17 3.84
N TYR A 68 -14.05 -18.90 3.13
CA TYR A 68 -14.05 -18.76 1.67
C TYR A 68 -13.29 -19.84 0.92
N GLY A 69 -12.83 -20.87 1.63
CA GLY A 69 -12.15 -22.02 1.04
C GLY A 69 -12.89 -23.31 1.36
N THR A 70 -12.94 -24.20 0.38
CA THR A 70 -13.40 -25.58 0.59
C THR A 70 -12.17 -26.48 0.74
N ARG A 71 -12.11 -27.28 1.82
CA ARG A 71 -11.01 -28.24 2.03
C ARG A 71 -10.91 -29.15 0.80
N GLY A 72 -9.71 -29.24 0.22
CA GLY A 72 -9.44 -30.06 -0.96
C GLY A 72 -9.75 -29.39 -2.31
N VAL A 73 -10.40 -28.22 -2.34
CA VAL A 73 -10.72 -27.48 -3.57
C VAL A 73 -9.95 -26.16 -3.67
N GLY A 74 -9.70 -25.51 -2.53
CA GLY A 74 -9.05 -24.20 -2.49
C GLY A 74 -10.06 -23.07 -2.43
N TYR A 75 -9.65 -21.89 -2.89
CA TYR A 75 -10.46 -20.68 -2.91
C TYR A 75 -10.93 -20.37 -4.32
N ASP A 76 -12.19 -19.95 -4.44
CA ASP A 76 -12.71 -19.33 -5.67
C ASP A 76 -12.06 -17.96 -5.87
N VAL A 77 -11.42 -17.77 -7.02
CA VAL A 77 -10.60 -16.58 -7.30
C VAL A 77 -11.47 -15.34 -7.46
N GLU A 78 -12.51 -15.38 -8.31
CA GLU A 78 -13.37 -14.23 -8.56
C GLU A 78 -14.14 -13.80 -7.31
N TYR A 79 -14.65 -14.79 -6.57
CA TYR A 79 -15.35 -14.53 -5.33
C TYR A 79 -14.43 -13.90 -4.28
N LEU A 80 -13.19 -14.37 -4.14
CA LEU A 80 -12.24 -13.74 -3.22
C LEU A 80 -11.81 -12.33 -3.67
N VAL A 81 -11.63 -12.09 -4.97
CA VAL A 81 -11.39 -10.74 -5.49
C VAL A 81 -12.52 -9.82 -5.04
N TYR A 82 -13.77 -10.22 -5.24
CA TYR A 82 -14.93 -9.43 -4.84
C TYR A 82 -14.96 -9.18 -3.33
N GLN A 83 -14.80 -10.21 -2.50
CA GLN A 83 -14.86 -10.07 -1.04
C GLN A 83 -13.75 -9.17 -0.51
N ILE A 84 -12.50 -9.36 -0.96
CA ILE A 84 -11.38 -8.53 -0.50
C ILE A 84 -11.54 -7.08 -0.99
N SER A 85 -11.98 -6.86 -2.24
CA SER A 85 -12.27 -5.51 -2.74
C SER A 85 -13.35 -4.82 -1.91
N ARG A 86 -14.42 -5.55 -1.55
CA ARG A 86 -15.50 -5.02 -0.70
C ARG A 86 -14.99 -4.64 0.69
N GLU A 87 -14.22 -5.52 1.34
CA GLU A 87 -13.66 -5.28 2.68
C GLU A 87 -12.63 -4.14 2.70
N LEU A 88 -11.90 -3.93 1.59
CA LEU A 88 -11.00 -2.78 1.42
C LEU A 88 -11.73 -1.50 0.98
N GLY A 89 -13.04 -1.53 0.78
CA GLY A 89 -13.81 -0.39 0.30
C GLY A 89 -13.55 -0.03 -1.17
N LEU A 90 -12.96 -0.92 -1.97
CA LEU A 90 -12.62 -0.68 -3.38
C LEU A 90 -13.78 -0.96 -4.35
N THR A 91 -15.01 -1.04 -3.83
CA THR A 91 -16.24 -1.17 -4.63
C THR A 91 -16.88 0.18 -4.95
N GLN A 92 -16.27 1.26 -4.48
CA GLN A 92 -16.62 2.66 -4.76
C GLN A 92 -15.38 3.42 -5.23
N ASP A 93 -15.60 4.55 -5.91
CA ASP A 93 -14.53 5.45 -6.28
C ASP A 93 -14.14 6.35 -5.09
N TRP A 94 -12.85 6.43 -4.84
CA TRP A 94 -12.21 7.33 -3.88
C TRP A 94 -11.56 8.48 -4.64
N PRO A 95 -12.12 9.71 -4.58
CA PRO A 95 -11.51 10.87 -5.21
C PRO A 95 -10.22 11.27 -4.47
N VAL A 96 -9.12 11.31 -5.22
CA VAL A 96 -7.77 11.60 -4.72
C VAL A 96 -7.32 12.97 -5.21
N VAL A 97 -6.74 13.78 -4.32
CA VAL A 97 -5.98 14.99 -4.70
C VAL A 97 -4.49 14.72 -4.56
N ILE A 98 -3.69 15.15 -5.52
CA ILE A 98 -2.22 15.09 -5.45
C ILE A 98 -1.69 16.51 -5.31
N VAL A 99 -0.95 16.78 -4.24
CA VAL A 99 -0.34 18.08 -3.96
C VAL A 99 1.17 18.00 -4.12
N GLY A 100 1.72 18.84 -4.99
CA GLY A 100 3.12 18.85 -5.42
C GLY A 100 3.32 18.02 -6.69
N ILE A 101 3.22 18.66 -7.86
CA ILE A 101 3.33 18.08 -9.20
C ILE A 101 4.76 18.28 -9.76
N GLY A 102 5.74 17.92 -8.94
CA GLY A 102 7.10 17.65 -9.41
C GLY A 102 7.22 16.30 -10.11
N ASN A 103 8.43 15.77 -10.26
CA ASN A 103 8.68 14.48 -10.92
C ASN A 103 7.83 13.33 -10.34
N LEU A 104 7.78 13.22 -9.00
CA LEU A 104 7.03 12.16 -8.34
C LEU A 104 5.52 12.37 -8.45
N GLY A 105 5.02 13.57 -8.19
CA GLY A 105 3.59 13.86 -8.30
C GLY A 105 3.05 13.63 -9.72
N ALA A 106 3.81 14.03 -10.74
CA ALA A 106 3.47 13.77 -12.13
C ALA A 106 3.49 12.27 -12.49
N ALA A 107 4.44 11.50 -11.94
CA ALA A 107 4.47 10.05 -12.12
C ALA A 107 3.27 9.36 -11.45
N LEU A 108 2.89 9.80 -10.24
CA LEU A 108 1.71 9.29 -9.53
C LEU A 108 0.41 9.63 -10.28
N ALA A 109 0.30 10.84 -10.84
CA ALA A 109 -0.86 11.24 -11.63
C ALA A 109 -1.05 10.39 -12.89
N ASN A 110 0.04 9.98 -13.55
CA ASN A 110 0.01 9.12 -14.74
C ASN A 110 -0.08 7.62 -14.40
N TYR A 111 -0.10 7.25 -13.13
CA TYR A 111 -0.13 5.84 -12.74
C TYR A 111 -1.54 5.26 -12.88
N GLY A 112 -1.80 4.60 -14.02
CA GLY A 112 -3.09 3.96 -14.32
C GLY A 112 -3.55 2.91 -13.30
N GLY A 113 -2.64 2.42 -12.45
CA GLY A 113 -2.96 1.47 -11.38
C GLY A 113 -3.80 2.05 -10.23
N PHE A 114 -3.97 3.38 -10.15
CA PHE A 114 -4.91 4.00 -9.21
C PHE A 114 -6.36 3.84 -9.66
N ALA A 115 -6.67 4.24 -10.90
CA ALA A 115 -8.02 4.17 -11.44
C ALA A 115 -8.57 2.73 -11.46
N SER A 116 -7.74 1.75 -11.84
CA SER A 116 -8.12 0.33 -11.84
C SER A 116 -8.40 -0.26 -10.45
N ARG A 117 -8.04 0.47 -9.38
CA ARG A 117 -8.24 0.07 -7.98
C ARG A 117 -9.26 0.95 -7.26
N GLY A 118 -10.06 1.73 -7.99
CA GLY A 118 -11.07 2.62 -7.41
C GLY A 118 -10.51 3.92 -6.85
N PHE A 119 -9.27 4.29 -7.16
CA PHE A 119 -8.68 5.58 -6.78
C PHE A 119 -8.66 6.52 -7.97
N ARG A 120 -9.63 7.44 -8.03
CA ARG A 120 -9.74 8.40 -9.13
C ARG A 120 -8.97 9.66 -8.77
N VAL A 121 -7.93 9.98 -9.53
CA VAL A 121 -7.24 11.27 -9.40
C VAL A 121 -8.22 12.38 -9.84
N ALA A 122 -8.72 13.14 -8.89
CA ALA A 122 -9.75 14.15 -9.09
C ALA A 122 -9.16 15.54 -9.34
N ALA A 123 -8.02 15.84 -8.71
CA ALA A 123 -7.34 17.12 -8.89
C ALA A 123 -5.83 17.01 -8.66
N LEU A 124 -5.10 17.89 -9.34
CA LEU A 124 -3.66 18.06 -9.22
C LEU A 124 -3.38 19.49 -8.76
N ILE A 125 -2.54 19.66 -7.75
CA ILE A 125 -2.31 20.96 -7.11
C ILE A 125 -0.82 21.21 -7.01
N ASP A 126 -0.40 22.41 -7.39
CA ASP A 126 0.98 22.89 -7.20
C ASP A 126 1.01 24.34 -6.71
N ALA A 127 2.09 24.70 -6.02
CA ALA A 127 2.33 26.07 -5.55
C ALA A 127 3.15 26.90 -6.56
N ASP A 128 3.81 26.26 -7.53
CA ASP A 128 4.46 26.96 -8.63
C ASP A 128 3.40 27.53 -9.59
N PRO A 129 3.27 28.87 -9.71
CA PRO A 129 2.28 29.48 -10.59
C PRO A 129 2.49 29.10 -12.06
N THR A 130 3.70 28.72 -12.45
CA THR A 130 3.99 28.26 -13.82
C THR A 130 3.37 26.89 -14.11
N MET A 131 3.01 26.12 -13.08
CA MET A 131 2.34 24.83 -13.25
C MET A 131 0.84 24.97 -13.44
N ALA A 132 0.23 26.04 -12.92
CA ALA A 132 -1.20 26.28 -13.03
C ALA A 132 -1.67 26.26 -14.51
N GLY A 133 -2.72 25.48 -14.78
CA GLY A 133 -3.29 25.26 -16.11
C GLY A 133 -2.56 24.22 -16.97
N LYS A 134 -1.32 23.82 -16.64
CA LYS A 134 -0.62 22.77 -17.41
C LYS A 134 -1.34 21.42 -17.24
N PRO A 135 -1.59 20.67 -18.32
CA PRO A 135 -2.19 19.35 -18.21
C PRO A 135 -1.13 18.32 -17.80
N VAL A 136 -1.46 17.52 -16.79
CA VAL A 136 -0.68 16.34 -16.39
C VAL A 136 -1.66 15.17 -16.31
N ALA A 137 -1.35 14.08 -17.03
CA ALA A 137 -2.28 12.94 -17.19
C ALA A 137 -3.69 13.35 -17.70
N GLY A 138 -3.77 14.46 -18.47
CA GLY A 138 -5.04 15.01 -18.96
C GLY A 138 -5.82 15.86 -17.93
N ILE A 139 -5.31 16.02 -16.70
CA ILE A 139 -5.92 16.84 -15.65
C ILE A 139 -5.16 18.17 -15.55
N PRO A 140 -5.82 19.34 -15.61
CA PRO A 140 -5.15 20.62 -15.41
C PRO A 140 -4.66 20.74 -13.97
N VAL A 141 -3.41 21.16 -13.80
CA VAL A 141 -2.87 21.51 -12.48
C VAL A 141 -3.50 22.82 -12.02
N GLN A 142 -3.95 22.85 -10.77
CA GLN A 142 -4.56 24.03 -10.14
C GLN A 142 -3.60 24.60 -9.10
N HIS A 143 -3.77 25.88 -8.77
CA HIS A 143 -2.92 26.54 -7.79
C HIS A 143 -3.31 26.14 -6.36
N THR A 144 -2.32 26.07 -5.48
CA THR A 144 -2.52 25.71 -4.07
C THR A 144 -3.48 26.64 -3.32
N ASP A 145 -3.68 27.87 -3.75
CA ASP A 145 -4.61 28.81 -3.13
C ASP A 145 -6.08 28.36 -3.23
N GLU A 146 -6.39 27.50 -4.21
CA GLU A 146 -7.75 26.97 -4.42
C GLU A 146 -7.98 25.62 -3.73
N LEU A 147 -7.02 25.12 -2.94
CA LEU A 147 -7.02 23.77 -2.35
C LEU A 147 -8.35 23.42 -1.65
N GLU A 148 -8.82 24.26 -0.73
CA GLU A 148 -10.03 24.00 0.05
C GLU A 148 -11.28 23.92 -0.84
N LYS A 149 -11.36 24.82 -1.83
CA LYS A 149 -12.45 24.83 -2.82
C LYS A 149 -12.40 23.55 -3.66
N ILE A 150 -11.23 23.17 -4.15
CA ILE A 150 -11.03 21.95 -4.95
C ILE A 150 -11.44 20.70 -4.18
N ILE A 151 -11.07 20.61 -2.90
CA ILE A 151 -11.42 19.48 -2.03
C ILE A 151 -12.94 19.36 -1.92
N SER A 152 -13.63 20.48 -1.66
CA SER A 152 -15.09 20.52 -1.53
C SER A 152 -15.79 20.18 -2.85
N ASP A 153 -15.41 20.83 -3.96
CA ASP A 153 -16.03 20.67 -5.27
C ASP A 153 -15.89 19.24 -5.82
N ASN A 154 -14.80 18.55 -5.48
CA ASN A 154 -14.50 17.21 -5.99
C ASN A 154 -14.84 16.07 -5.00
N GLY A 155 -15.30 16.39 -3.79
CA GLY A 155 -15.55 15.39 -2.75
C GLY A 155 -14.30 14.57 -2.40
N VAL A 156 -13.14 15.23 -2.32
CA VAL A 156 -11.85 14.57 -2.09
C VAL A 156 -11.88 13.80 -0.78
N SER A 157 -11.54 12.51 -0.86
CA SER A 157 -11.50 11.61 0.30
C SER A 157 -10.07 11.32 0.75
N ILE A 158 -9.10 11.37 -0.16
CA ILE A 158 -7.70 11.03 0.11
C ILE A 158 -6.77 12.12 -0.45
N GLY A 159 -5.83 12.57 0.39
CA GLY A 159 -4.77 13.50 0.01
C GLY A 159 -3.44 12.78 -0.22
N VAL A 160 -2.77 13.05 -1.33
CA VAL A 160 -1.40 12.60 -1.58
C VAL A 160 -0.47 13.81 -1.53
N ILE A 161 0.53 13.76 -0.65
CA ILE A 161 1.51 14.82 -0.49
C ILE A 161 2.84 14.37 -1.10
N SER A 162 3.23 15.01 -2.19
CA SER A 162 4.51 14.82 -2.90
C SER A 162 5.31 16.13 -3.01
N THR A 163 5.14 17.02 -2.03
CA THR A 163 5.85 18.30 -1.92
C THR A 163 7.25 18.13 -1.29
N PRO A 164 8.12 19.15 -1.38
CA PRO A 164 9.31 19.23 -0.53
C PRO A 164 8.95 19.18 0.97
N ALA A 165 9.89 18.73 1.81
CA ALA A 165 9.68 18.53 3.24
C ALA A 165 9.18 19.79 3.97
N GLY A 166 9.73 20.97 3.63
CA GLY A 166 9.38 22.23 4.29
C GLY A 166 7.94 22.68 4.09
N ALA A 167 7.27 22.23 3.02
CA ALA A 167 5.89 22.58 2.71
C ALA A 167 4.87 21.51 3.16
N ALA A 168 5.32 20.30 3.45
CA ALA A 168 4.45 19.14 3.62
C ALA A 168 3.49 19.26 4.83
N GLN A 169 3.97 19.80 5.94
CA GLN A 169 3.14 20.00 7.14
C GLN A 169 2.01 21.00 6.90
N GLN A 170 2.31 22.13 6.25
CA GLN A 170 1.31 23.14 5.92
C GLN A 170 0.24 22.58 4.96
N VAL A 171 0.64 21.80 3.96
CA VAL A 171 -0.30 21.13 3.05
C VAL A 171 -1.17 20.13 3.80
N CYS A 172 -0.58 19.34 4.71
CA CYS A 172 -1.29 18.38 5.54
C CYS A 172 -2.37 19.07 6.39
N GLU A 173 -2.02 20.15 7.07
CA GLU A 173 -2.96 20.92 7.90
C GLU A 173 -4.12 21.48 7.09
N ARG A 174 -3.86 21.98 5.87
CA ARG A 174 -4.92 22.49 4.98
C ARG A 174 -5.83 21.38 4.46
N LEU A 175 -5.28 20.20 4.11
CA LEU A 175 -6.07 19.03 3.74
C LEU A 175 -7.02 18.63 4.89
N ILE A 176 -6.50 18.58 6.13
CA ILE A 176 -7.28 18.23 7.33
C ILE A 176 -8.35 19.28 7.60
N ALA A 177 -8.01 20.58 7.51
CA ALA A 177 -8.95 21.68 7.70
C ALA A 177 -10.11 21.65 6.68
N ALA A 178 -9.84 21.15 5.47
CA ALA A 178 -10.84 20.94 4.44
C ALA A 178 -11.61 19.61 4.59
N GLY A 179 -11.34 18.81 5.62
CA GLY A 179 -12.06 17.58 5.96
C GLY A 179 -11.43 16.28 5.44
N VAL A 180 -10.24 16.32 4.86
CA VAL A 180 -9.53 15.10 4.40
C VAL A 180 -8.83 14.45 5.58
N THR A 181 -9.24 13.23 5.94
CA THR A 181 -8.69 12.49 7.09
C THR A 181 -7.78 11.33 6.70
N SER A 182 -7.60 11.04 5.41
CA SER A 182 -6.70 9.99 4.92
C SER A 182 -5.63 10.58 4.03
N ILE A 183 -4.37 10.47 4.46
CA ILE A 183 -3.23 11.11 3.80
C ILE A 183 -2.13 10.08 3.47
N LEU A 184 -1.70 10.07 2.22
CA LEU A 184 -0.53 9.34 1.75
C LEU A 184 0.64 10.33 1.60
N ASN A 185 1.65 10.19 2.44
CA ASN A 185 2.77 11.12 2.51
C ASN A 185 4.03 10.54 1.86
N PHE A 186 4.47 11.15 0.75
CA PHE A 186 5.76 10.88 0.11
C PHE A 186 6.83 11.92 0.46
N ALA A 187 6.46 13.02 1.14
CA ALA A 187 7.45 13.99 1.56
C ALA A 187 8.40 13.35 2.59
N PRO A 188 9.72 13.66 2.55
CA PRO A 188 10.71 13.05 3.42
C PRO A 188 10.70 13.70 4.82
N THR A 189 9.52 13.72 5.45
CA THR A 189 9.28 14.25 6.79
C THR A 189 8.16 13.48 7.48
N VAL A 190 8.14 13.52 8.81
CA VAL A 190 7.02 13.02 9.61
C VAL A 190 6.03 14.15 9.80
N LEU A 191 4.75 13.87 9.54
CA LEU A 191 3.67 14.85 9.71
C LEU A 191 3.07 14.73 11.09
N SER A 192 2.76 15.88 11.71
CA SER A 192 1.99 15.94 12.95
C SER A 192 0.52 16.11 12.60
N VAL A 193 -0.34 15.20 13.09
CA VAL A 193 -1.77 15.18 12.80
C VAL A 193 -2.58 14.93 14.08
N PRO A 194 -3.82 15.43 14.17
CA PRO A 194 -4.70 15.14 15.30
C PRO A 194 -5.23 13.70 15.26
N ASP A 195 -5.82 13.25 16.37
CA ASP A 195 -6.51 11.97 16.45
C ASP A 195 -7.62 11.86 15.38
N GLY A 196 -7.74 10.68 14.78
CA GLY A 196 -8.72 10.41 13.72
C GLY A 196 -8.27 10.76 12.30
N VAL A 197 -7.03 11.24 12.13
CA VAL A 197 -6.39 11.40 10.82
C VAL A 197 -5.37 10.28 10.61
N ASP A 198 -5.55 9.52 9.53
CA ASP A 198 -4.66 8.44 9.15
C ASP A 198 -3.61 8.95 8.16
N VAL A 199 -2.33 8.84 8.54
CA VAL A 199 -1.20 9.18 7.67
C VAL A 199 -0.39 7.92 7.37
N ARG A 200 -0.30 7.58 6.09
CA ARG A 200 0.58 6.52 5.60
C ARG A 200 1.81 7.14 4.94
N LYS A 201 2.98 6.96 5.56
CA LYS A 201 4.26 7.39 4.98
C LYS A 201 4.76 6.36 3.96
N VAL A 202 5.26 6.84 2.82
CA VAL A 202 6.00 6.04 1.84
C VAL A 202 7.39 6.62 1.69
N ASP A 203 8.41 5.81 2.00
CA ASP A 203 9.82 6.21 1.94
C ASP A 203 10.62 5.16 1.16
N LEU A 204 10.74 5.39 -0.15
CA LEU A 204 11.45 4.47 -1.04
C LEU A 204 12.93 4.33 -0.67
N SER A 205 13.52 5.35 -0.05
CA SER A 205 14.92 5.31 0.37
C SER A 205 15.13 4.33 1.53
N ILE A 206 14.20 4.26 2.47
CA ILE A 206 14.25 3.28 3.57
C ILE A 206 14.17 1.85 3.02
N GLU A 207 13.28 1.61 2.05
CA GLU A 207 13.17 0.29 1.41
C GLU A 207 14.48 -0.13 0.72
N LEU A 208 15.14 0.80 0.02
CA LEU A 208 16.45 0.55 -0.60
C LEU A 208 17.55 0.30 0.44
N GLN A 209 17.53 0.97 1.59
CA GLN A 209 18.48 0.73 2.68
C GLN A 209 18.33 -0.68 3.27
N ILE A 210 17.09 -1.17 3.40
CA ILE A 210 16.80 -2.54 3.84
C ILE A 210 17.36 -3.55 2.83
N LEU A 211 17.17 -3.30 1.53
CA LEU A 211 17.75 -4.15 0.49
C LEU A 211 19.28 -4.12 0.52
N ALA A 212 19.90 -2.95 0.69
CA ALA A 212 21.35 -2.80 0.79
C ALA A 212 21.93 -3.61 1.97
N PHE A 213 21.25 -3.63 3.12
CA PHE A 213 21.63 -4.46 4.26
C PHE A 213 21.63 -5.95 3.91
N HIS A 214 20.62 -6.43 3.19
CA HIS A 214 20.55 -7.83 2.76
C HIS A 214 21.65 -8.18 1.75
N GLU A 215 21.92 -7.30 0.78
CA GLU A 215 22.99 -7.51 -0.19
C GLU A 215 24.38 -7.54 0.46
N GLN A 216 24.64 -6.65 1.44
CA GLN A 216 25.88 -6.67 2.21
C GLN A 216 26.08 -8.00 2.95
N ARG A 217 25.01 -8.58 3.52
CA ARG A 217 25.08 -9.86 4.24
C ARG A 217 25.35 -11.04 3.32
N LYS A 218 24.68 -11.10 2.16
CA LYS A 218 24.94 -12.14 1.16
C LYS A 218 26.40 -12.13 0.72
N ALA A 219 26.94 -10.95 0.43
CA ALA A 219 28.35 -10.79 0.05
C ALA A 219 29.32 -11.24 1.16
N GLY A 220 28.99 -10.97 2.43
CA GLY A 220 29.78 -11.43 3.58
C GLY A 220 29.74 -12.96 3.77
N GLU A 221 28.57 -13.58 3.62
CA GLU A 221 28.38 -15.03 3.70
C GLU A 221 29.12 -15.76 2.55
N GLU A 222 29.13 -15.18 1.35
CA GLU A 222 29.90 -15.68 0.20
C GLU A 222 31.42 -15.58 0.41
N ALA A 223 31.89 -14.48 1.00
CA ALA A 223 33.32 -14.30 1.33
C ALA A 223 33.79 -15.28 2.42
N GLU A 224 32.97 -15.53 3.44
CA GLU A 224 33.27 -16.56 4.46
C GLU A 224 33.23 -17.98 3.90
N ALA A 225 32.28 -18.28 3.00
CA ALA A 225 32.18 -19.58 2.34
C ALA A 225 33.37 -19.84 1.40
N ALA A 226 33.87 -18.81 0.71
CA ALA A 226 35.08 -18.87 -0.11
C ALA A 226 36.34 -19.10 0.75
N ASN A 227 36.44 -18.45 1.91
CA ASN A 227 37.59 -18.60 2.81
C ASN A 227 37.64 -19.99 3.48
N ARG A 228 36.49 -20.64 3.72
CA ARG A 228 36.43 -22.03 4.22
C ARG A 228 36.83 -23.09 3.18
N LYS A 229 36.94 -22.73 1.89
CA LYS A 229 37.33 -23.62 0.79
C LYS A 229 38.80 -23.46 0.35
N GLY A 230 39.63 -22.74 1.12
CA GLY A 230 41.08 -22.58 0.90
C GLY A 230 41.90 -23.87 1.13
N PRO A 231 43.19 -23.90 0.70
CA PRO A 231 43.83 -25.08 0.10
C PRO A 231 44.48 -26.01 1.13
N ASP A 232 43.74 -27.01 1.63
CA ASP A 232 44.33 -28.10 2.44
C ASP A 232 43.89 -29.49 1.94
N GLY A 233 43.52 -29.58 0.65
CA GLY A 233 42.97 -30.79 0.03
C GLY A 233 43.95 -31.68 -0.73
N ASP A 234 45.26 -31.40 -0.72
CA ASP A 234 46.23 -32.21 -1.47
C ASP A 234 47.54 -32.45 -0.68
N MET A 235 47.47 -33.33 0.32
CA MET A 235 48.65 -33.99 0.90
C MET A 235 48.34 -35.45 1.23
N SER A 236 48.37 -36.32 0.22
CA SER A 236 48.68 -37.76 0.32
C SER A 236 48.76 -38.32 -1.10
N ALA A 237 49.81 -38.96 -1.61
CA ALA A 237 50.90 -39.66 -0.97
C ALA A 237 52.13 -39.67 -1.91
N VAL A 238 53.25 -39.16 -1.40
CA VAL A 238 54.58 -39.66 -1.76
C VAL A 238 54.82 -40.89 -0.89
N MET A 239 55.23 -42.02 -1.46
CA MET A 239 56.37 -42.82 -0.98
C MET A 239 56.75 -43.93 -1.99
N PRO A 240 58.02 -44.40 -1.98
CA PRO A 240 58.75 -44.85 -3.16
C PRO A 240 59.11 -46.36 -3.15
N ALA A 241 59.67 -46.79 -4.30
CA ALA A 241 60.48 -47.98 -4.61
C ALA A 241 59.92 -49.37 -4.25
#